data_AF-A0AA43HHM1-F1
#
_entry.id   AF-A0AA43HHM1-F1
#
_cell.length_a   1.000
_cell.length_b   1.000
_cell.length_c   1.000
_cell.angle_alpha   90.00
_cell.angle_beta   90.00
_cell.angle_gamma   90.00
#
_symmetry.space_group_name_H-M   'P 1'
#
loop_
_entity.id
_entity.type
_entity.pdbx_description
1 polymer ?
#
loop_
_entity_poly.entity_id
_entity_poly.type
_entity_poly.pdbx_seq_one_letter_code
_entity_poly.pdbx_strand_id
1 'polypeptide(L)'
;MKHIHFTKRLVLAVCAFAFLATGCINEDLDQCYKLRLRVLNVAGIDITQNSRAQDATIYVFDGDGKYLESVTMTYSQIIAMEEIKLKTPYKEGMKLSFLAWGNALGAANTVNIYESQTMQDFKLMLATKEDGVGATKVELFGGTEAIVTAEGNLRQDEWIEIGPKAGTITMATYNLQRYLDRVGISDKEFYLRLNDTKGGLDSEATPLSAEATLAQDGGWGIPKSDAYSALNFTADEWVSPEVEDYGIASKDLKALIRTADGNVLDEDMFDYVDEAEIEIVPEKDTFVLFEWGDDGVYVGTRVIIRPWGYVEDPIEF
;
A
#
# COMPACT_ATOMS: atom_id res chain seq x y z
N MET A 1 37.63 -49.19 -86.50
CA MET A 1 36.47 -48.28 -86.50
C MET A 1 35.99 -48.06 -85.07
N LYS A 2 35.85 -46.79 -84.65
CA LYS A 2 34.85 -46.18 -83.73
C LYS A 2 34.52 -46.92 -82.41
N HIS A 3 34.98 -46.40 -81.26
CA HIS A 3 34.24 -45.58 -80.25
C HIS A 3 33.15 -46.38 -79.50
N ILE A 4 33.06 -46.33 -78.16
CA ILE A 4 32.44 -45.22 -77.41
C ILE A 4 32.83 -45.26 -75.90
N HIS A 5 33.04 -44.06 -75.35
CA HIS A 5 33.22 -43.66 -73.95
C HIS A 5 31.93 -43.77 -73.11
N PHE A 6 32.00 -43.28 -71.85
CA PHE A 6 30.92 -42.93 -70.91
C PHE A 6 30.54 -44.09 -69.97
N THR A 7 30.71 -44.03 -68.64
CA THR A 7 30.30 -42.92 -67.78
C THR A 7 30.98 -43.01 -66.40
N LYS A 8 31.70 -41.94 -66.04
CA LYS A 8 31.77 -41.23 -64.74
C LYS A 8 31.62 -42.05 -63.44
N ARG A 9 32.67 -42.10 -62.60
CA ARG A 9 32.86 -41.15 -61.47
C ARG A 9 31.58 -40.95 -60.64
N LEU A 10 31.19 -41.92 -59.82
CA LEU A 10 30.22 -41.69 -58.74
C LEU A 10 30.26 -42.79 -57.65
N VAL A 11 31.42 -43.14 -57.08
CA VAL A 11 31.44 -44.04 -55.90
C VAL A 11 32.47 -43.61 -54.85
N LEU A 12 32.88 -42.34 -54.86
CA LEU A 12 33.88 -41.80 -53.94
C LEU A 12 33.34 -40.51 -53.31
N ALA A 13 32.16 -40.59 -52.70
CA ALA A 13 31.51 -39.46 -52.05
C ALA A 13 30.48 -39.82 -50.95
N VAL A 14 30.58 -41.00 -50.31
CA VAL A 14 29.59 -41.38 -49.25
C VAL A 14 30.23 -41.83 -47.93
N CYS A 15 31.56 -41.97 -47.83
CA CYS A 15 32.19 -42.43 -46.57
C CYS A 15 32.92 -41.33 -45.77
N ALA A 16 32.72 -40.05 -46.10
CA ALA A 16 33.34 -38.91 -45.42
C ALA A 16 32.34 -37.97 -44.72
N PHE A 17 31.11 -38.43 -44.44
CA PHE A 17 30.06 -37.61 -43.81
C PHE A 17 29.46 -38.22 -42.54
N ALA A 18 30.21 -39.07 -41.82
CA ALA A 18 29.75 -39.69 -40.58
C ALA A 18 30.56 -39.29 -39.33
N PHE A 19 31.28 -38.15 -39.38
CA PHE A 19 32.01 -37.59 -38.22
C PHE A 19 31.69 -36.11 -37.93
N LEU A 20 30.59 -35.57 -38.47
CA LEU A 20 30.00 -34.30 -38.04
C LEU A 20 28.74 -34.51 -37.19
N ALA A 21 28.78 -35.47 -36.27
CA ALA A 21 27.93 -35.46 -35.09
C ALA A 21 28.68 -34.78 -33.92
N THR A 22 29.31 -33.65 -34.21
CA THR A 22 29.57 -32.62 -33.22
C THR A 22 28.32 -31.74 -33.19
N GLY A 23 27.55 -31.82 -32.11
CA GLY A 23 26.46 -30.87 -31.87
C GLY A 23 25.15 -31.50 -31.42
N CYS A 24 25.14 -31.95 -30.17
CA CYS A 24 24.34 -31.28 -29.15
C CYS A 24 25.21 -31.28 -27.90
N ILE A 25 26.17 -30.35 -27.82
CA ILE A 25 26.47 -29.80 -26.51
C ILE A 25 25.11 -29.27 -26.07
N ASN A 26 24.58 -29.77 -24.95
CA ASN A 26 23.60 -29.00 -24.19
C ASN A 26 24.36 -27.71 -23.82
N GLU A 27 24.34 -26.74 -24.71
CA GLU A 27 24.21 -25.36 -24.27
C GLU A 27 22.85 -25.36 -23.59
N ASP A 28 22.83 -25.74 -22.31
CA ASP A 28 21.95 -25.05 -21.39
C ASP A 28 22.33 -23.58 -21.58
N LEU A 29 21.69 -22.93 -22.55
CA LEU A 29 21.56 -21.49 -22.54
C LEU A 29 20.90 -21.22 -21.20
N ASP A 30 21.70 -20.79 -20.22
CA ASP A 30 21.26 -20.47 -18.87
C ASP A 30 19.89 -19.83 -18.98
N GLN A 31 18.87 -20.49 -18.41
CA GLN A 31 17.52 -19.95 -18.47
C GLN A 31 17.59 -18.56 -17.84
N CYS A 32 17.34 -17.53 -18.67
CA CYS A 32 17.39 -16.13 -18.26
C CYS A 32 16.16 -15.81 -17.43
N TYR A 33 16.14 -16.33 -16.21
CA TYR A 33 15.13 -16.05 -15.21
C TYR A 33 15.13 -14.59 -14.81
N LYS A 34 13.96 -14.07 -14.52
CA LYS A 34 13.76 -12.65 -14.25
C LYS A 34 13.17 -12.42 -12.87
N LEU A 35 13.73 -11.44 -12.18
CA LEU A 35 13.13 -10.85 -11.00
C LEU A 35 12.20 -9.72 -11.46
N ARG A 36 10.95 -9.72 -11.01
CA ARG A 36 9.95 -8.70 -11.37
C ARG A 36 9.19 -8.21 -10.14
N LEU A 37 8.51 -7.08 -10.28
CA LEU A 37 7.56 -6.60 -9.28
C LEU A 37 6.15 -7.01 -9.67
N ARG A 38 5.38 -7.52 -8.71
CA ARG A 38 3.93 -7.76 -8.84
C ARG A 38 3.19 -6.87 -7.84
N VAL A 39 2.15 -6.20 -8.32
CA VAL A 39 1.26 -5.38 -7.47
C VAL A 39 -0.02 -6.17 -7.24
N LEU A 40 -0.35 -6.42 -5.98
CA LEU A 40 -1.56 -7.12 -5.56
C LEU A 40 -2.56 -6.13 -4.95
N ASN A 41 -3.85 -6.41 -5.11
CA ASN A 41 -4.90 -5.78 -4.31
C ASN A 41 -5.06 -6.48 -2.94
N VAL A 42 -5.96 -6.00 -2.09
CA VAL A 42 -6.22 -6.63 -0.77
C VAL A 42 -6.73 -8.07 -0.81
N ALA A 43 -7.29 -8.51 -1.95
CA ALA A 43 -7.73 -9.89 -2.14
C ALA A 43 -6.60 -10.82 -2.63
N GLY A 44 -5.37 -10.31 -2.78
CA GLY A 44 -4.23 -11.04 -3.31
C GLY A 44 -4.30 -11.25 -4.83
N ILE A 45 -5.13 -10.48 -5.53
CA ILE A 45 -5.25 -10.54 -7.00
C ILE A 45 -4.20 -9.64 -7.63
N ASP A 46 -3.50 -10.17 -8.63
CA ASP A 46 -2.54 -9.42 -9.45
C ASP A 46 -3.25 -8.30 -10.22
N ILE A 47 -2.91 -7.06 -9.88
CA ILE A 47 -3.38 -5.84 -10.53
C ILE A 47 -2.25 -5.09 -11.24
N THR A 48 -1.09 -5.72 -11.48
CA THR A 48 0.12 -5.05 -11.99
C THR A 48 -0.13 -4.27 -13.28
N GLN A 49 -0.92 -4.79 -14.21
CA GLN A 49 -1.25 -4.09 -15.47
C GLN A 49 -2.16 -2.87 -15.27
N ASN A 50 -2.91 -2.85 -14.17
CA ASN A 50 -3.78 -1.75 -13.75
C ASN A 50 -3.26 -1.15 -12.43
N SER A 51 -1.93 -1.10 -12.28
CA SER A 51 -1.28 -0.77 -11.02
C SER A 51 -1.74 0.59 -10.51
N ARG A 52 -1.99 0.66 -9.20
CA ARG A 52 -2.17 1.92 -8.48
C ARG A 52 -0.85 2.45 -7.89
N ALA A 53 0.18 1.59 -7.84
CA ALA A 53 1.55 2.02 -7.58
C ALA A 53 2.13 2.73 -8.83
N GLN A 54 2.37 4.03 -8.70
CA GLN A 54 3.01 4.96 -9.64
C GLN A 54 4.53 4.85 -9.64
N ASP A 55 5.12 4.39 -8.54
CA ASP A 55 6.54 4.09 -8.41
C ASP A 55 6.76 2.99 -7.39
N ALA A 56 7.95 2.39 -7.40
CA ALA A 56 8.41 1.51 -6.34
C ALA A 56 9.92 1.64 -6.13
N THR A 57 10.36 1.63 -4.87
CA THR A 57 11.75 1.46 -4.50
C THR A 57 11.93 0.12 -3.81
N ILE A 58 12.84 -0.70 -4.34
CA ILE A 58 13.21 -2.02 -3.85
C ILE A 58 14.59 -1.89 -3.19
N TYR A 59 14.65 -2.15 -1.89
CA TYR A 59 15.86 -2.22 -1.09
C TYR A 59 16.31 -3.67 -0.97
N VAL A 60 17.61 -3.92 -1.17
CA VAL A 60 18.20 -5.25 -1.19
C VAL A 60 19.19 -5.38 -0.04
N PHE A 61 19.05 -6.48 0.70
CA PHE A 61 19.87 -6.83 1.85
C PHE A 61 20.47 -8.22 1.68
N ASP A 62 21.61 -8.49 2.32
CA ASP A 62 22.15 -9.84 2.40
C ASP A 62 21.42 -10.69 3.46
N GLY A 63 21.86 -11.94 3.62
CA GLY A 63 21.30 -12.89 4.58
C GLY A 63 21.45 -12.49 6.05
N ASP A 64 22.38 -11.57 6.36
CA ASP A 64 22.60 -11.00 7.69
C ASP A 64 21.80 -9.70 7.89
N GLY A 65 21.03 -9.28 6.87
CA GLY A 65 20.23 -8.06 6.88
C GLY A 65 21.03 -6.80 6.62
N LYS A 66 22.25 -6.89 6.08
CA LYS A 66 23.05 -5.70 5.74
C LYS A 66 22.61 -5.14 4.40
N TYR A 67 22.45 -3.82 4.33
CA TYR A 67 22.10 -3.12 3.09
C TYR A 67 23.16 -3.31 2.00
N LEU A 68 22.70 -3.62 0.79
CA LEU A 68 23.54 -3.84 -0.40
C LEU A 68 23.30 -2.76 -1.45
N GLU A 69 22.06 -2.59 -1.89
CA GLU A 69 21.68 -1.64 -2.92
C GLU A 69 20.18 -1.35 -2.92
N SER A 70 19.77 -0.38 -3.74
CA SER A 70 18.37 -0.11 -4.06
C SER A 70 18.15 0.06 -5.56
N VAL A 71 16.96 -0.33 -6.02
CA VAL A 71 16.49 -0.19 -7.39
C VAL A 71 15.14 0.52 -7.36
N THR A 72 14.96 1.51 -8.24
CA THR A 72 13.69 2.20 -8.40
C THR A 72 13.03 1.78 -9.71
N MET A 73 11.72 1.58 -9.69
CA MET A 73 10.88 1.35 -10.85
C MET A 73 9.88 2.47 -11.02
N THR A 74 9.71 2.96 -12.25
CA THR A 74 8.64 3.91 -12.60
C THR A 74 7.34 3.18 -12.93
N TYR A 75 6.22 3.89 -12.93
CA TYR A 75 4.91 3.37 -13.34
C TYR A 75 4.95 2.55 -14.64
N SER A 76 5.59 3.09 -15.68
CA SER A 76 5.67 2.42 -16.99
C SER A 76 6.41 1.09 -16.92
N GLN A 77 7.43 0.99 -16.06
CA GLN A 77 8.20 -0.24 -15.88
C GLN A 77 7.42 -1.29 -15.08
N ILE A 78 6.65 -0.84 -14.08
CA ILE A 78 5.77 -1.69 -13.26
C ILE A 78 4.70 -2.32 -14.15
N ILE A 79 3.92 -1.53 -14.89
CA ILE A 79 2.82 -2.06 -15.72
C ILE A 79 3.32 -2.92 -16.89
N ALA A 80 4.55 -2.68 -17.35
CA ALA A 80 5.21 -3.49 -18.37
C ALA A 80 5.87 -4.77 -17.82
N MET A 81 5.83 -4.99 -16.50
CA MET A 81 6.46 -6.11 -15.80
C MET A 81 7.95 -6.24 -16.18
N GLU A 82 8.63 -5.10 -16.26
CA GLU A 82 10.06 -5.07 -16.57
C GLU A 82 10.87 -5.82 -15.51
N GLU A 83 12.01 -6.36 -15.94
CA GLU A 83 12.95 -7.00 -15.04
C GLU A 83 13.58 -5.98 -14.08
N ILE A 84 13.60 -6.33 -12.80
CA ILE A 84 14.34 -5.60 -11.77
C ILE A 84 15.83 -5.86 -11.99
N LYS A 85 16.53 -4.85 -12.48
CA LYS A 85 17.97 -4.92 -12.75
C LYS A 85 18.78 -4.59 -11.50
N LEU A 86 19.27 -5.63 -10.83
CA LEU A 86 20.24 -5.48 -9.75
C LEU A 86 21.56 -4.95 -10.31
N LYS A 87 22.15 -3.96 -9.62
CA LYS A 87 23.41 -3.32 -10.01
C LYS A 87 24.61 -4.22 -9.73
N THR A 88 24.50 -5.06 -8.69
CA THR A 88 25.59 -5.93 -8.24
C THR A 88 25.34 -7.37 -8.67
N PRO A 89 26.33 -8.04 -9.31
CA PRO A 89 26.27 -9.48 -9.51
C PRO A 89 26.54 -10.19 -8.18
N TYR A 90 25.55 -10.95 -7.69
CA TYR A 90 25.65 -11.70 -6.44
C TYR A 90 26.18 -13.11 -6.67
N LYS A 91 26.96 -13.62 -5.71
CA LYS A 91 27.50 -14.99 -5.77
C LYS A 91 26.38 -16.00 -5.60
N GLU A 92 26.58 -17.21 -6.11
CA GLU A 92 25.66 -18.33 -5.87
C GLU A 92 25.47 -18.61 -4.38
N GLY A 93 24.24 -18.99 -4.01
CA GLY A 93 23.90 -19.42 -2.66
C GLY A 93 23.78 -18.27 -1.65
N MET A 94 23.89 -17.03 -2.11
CA MET A 94 23.59 -15.87 -1.29
C MET A 94 22.09 -15.75 -1.07
N LYS A 95 21.69 -15.63 0.20
CA LYS A 95 20.34 -15.20 0.55
C LYS A 95 20.27 -13.68 0.37
N LEU A 96 19.29 -13.22 -0.40
CA LEU A 96 18.93 -11.82 -0.54
C LEU A 96 17.55 -11.62 0.07
N SER A 97 17.41 -10.54 0.85
CA SER A 97 16.13 -10.10 1.38
C SER A 97 15.75 -8.79 0.70
N PHE A 98 14.51 -8.67 0.28
CA PHE A 98 13.99 -7.52 -0.44
C PHE A 98 12.92 -6.83 0.40
N LEU A 99 12.96 -5.50 0.46
CA LEU A 99 11.92 -4.65 1.00
C LEU A 99 11.50 -3.68 -0.09
N ALA A 100 10.24 -3.74 -0.53
CA ALA A 100 9.74 -2.89 -1.60
C ALA A 100 8.63 -1.97 -1.08
N TRP A 101 8.77 -0.67 -1.31
CA TRP A 101 7.76 0.34 -1.00
C TRP A 101 7.31 1.02 -2.29
N GLY A 102 6.01 1.01 -2.54
CA GLY A 102 5.39 1.67 -3.69
C GLY A 102 4.76 3.01 -3.33
N ASN A 103 4.80 3.97 -4.25
CA ASN A 103 4.34 5.35 -4.10
C ASN A 103 5.10 6.19 -3.06
N ALA A 104 6.24 5.72 -2.57
CA ALA A 104 7.02 6.45 -1.58
C ALA A 104 7.85 7.59 -2.20
N LEU A 105 8.19 7.51 -3.50
CA LEU A 105 9.02 8.54 -4.15
C LEU A 105 8.21 9.75 -4.60
N GLY A 106 7.02 9.54 -5.17
CA GLY A 106 6.09 10.62 -5.54
C GLY A 106 5.50 11.37 -4.35
N ALA A 107 5.72 10.87 -3.14
CA ALA A 107 5.12 11.31 -1.89
C ALA A 107 5.97 12.33 -1.10
N ALA A 108 6.75 13.16 -1.80
CA ALA A 108 7.59 14.18 -1.16
C ALA A 108 6.79 15.05 -0.17
N ASN A 109 7.29 15.18 1.06
CA ASN A 109 6.64 15.85 2.22
C ASN A 109 5.47 15.09 2.87
N THR A 110 5.17 13.86 2.45
CA THR A 110 4.06 13.07 3.02
C THR A 110 4.53 11.75 3.65
N VAL A 111 5.73 11.28 3.29
CA VAL A 111 6.41 10.15 3.95
C VAL A 111 7.89 10.46 4.15
N ASN A 112 8.47 9.92 5.22
CA ASN A 112 9.87 9.96 5.56
C ASN A 112 10.43 8.53 5.57
N ILE A 113 11.40 8.27 4.70
CA ILE A 113 12.12 7.00 4.64
C ILE A 113 13.37 7.14 5.52
N TYR A 114 13.48 6.31 6.56
CA TYR A 114 14.66 6.21 7.40
C TYR A 114 15.48 5.02 6.90
N GLU A 115 16.35 5.28 5.93
CA GLU A 115 17.28 4.27 5.43
C GLU A 115 18.38 3.98 6.48
N SER A 116 18.81 2.73 6.55
CA SER A 116 19.87 2.27 7.46
C SER A 116 20.90 1.40 6.73
N GLN A 117 21.92 0.94 7.45
CA GLN A 117 22.84 -0.11 6.96
C GLN A 117 22.35 -1.52 7.31
N THR A 118 21.28 -1.61 8.10
CA THR A 118 20.69 -2.84 8.67
C THR A 118 19.20 -2.84 8.39
N MET A 119 18.67 -3.95 7.86
CA MET A 119 17.27 -4.09 7.46
C MET A 119 16.32 -3.78 8.61
N GLN A 120 16.59 -4.29 9.81
CA GLN A 120 15.75 -4.09 11.01
C GLN A 120 15.52 -2.62 11.38
N ASP A 121 16.42 -1.72 10.98
CA ASP A 121 16.34 -0.30 11.29
C ASP A 121 15.70 0.52 10.16
N PHE A 122 15.37 -0.11 9.01
CA PHE A 122 14.58 0.54 7.97
C PHE A 122 13.14 0.73 8.44
N LYS A 123 12.64 1.95 8.24
CA LYS A 123 11.25 2.28 8.51
C LYS A 123 10.75 3.40 7.60
N LEU A 124 9.49 3.32 7.24
CA LEU A 124 8.76 4.39 6.57
C LEU A 124 7.89 5.03 7.64
N MET A 125 7.99 6.34 7.84
CA MET A 125 7.04 7.07 8.67
C MET A 125 6.19 7.98 7.80
N LEU A 126 4.92 8.14 8.13
CA LEU A 126 4.13 9.24 7.60
C LEU A 126 4.73 10.56 8.09
N ALA A 127 4.70 11.58 7.22
CA ALA A 127 5.04 12.92 7.65
C ALA A 127 3.96 13.42 8.61
N THR A 128 4.37 13.97 9.75
CA THR A 128 3.48 14.63 10.71
C THR A 128 3.46 16.13 10.44
N LYS A 129 2.30 16.76 10.55
CA LYS A 129 2.16 18.22 10.68
C LYS A 129 2.77 18.70 12.00
N GLU A 130 2.96 20.02 12.16
CA GLU A 130 3.62 20.65 13.32
C GLU A 130 2.93 20.35 14.67
N ASP A 131 1.67 19.95 14.67
CA ASP A 131 0.86 19.59 15.84
C ASP A 131 0.88 18.08 16.17
N GLY A 132 1.74 17.30 15.51
CA GLY A 132 1.88 15.85 15.74
C GLY A 132 0.84 15.00 15.00
N VAL A 133 0.12 15.58 14.05
CA VAL A 133 -0.97 14.96 13.30
C VAL A 133 -0.47 14.44 11.95
N GLY A 134 -0.63 13.14 11.69
CA GLY A 134 -0.15 12.49 10.47
C GLY A 134 -1.26 12.07 9.51
N ALA A 135 -1.94 13.01 8.84
CA ALA A 135 -2.78 12.67 7.69
C ALA A 135 -1.96 12.83 6.40
N THR A 136 -1.85 11.75 5.63
CA THR A 136 -1.16 11.75 4.34
C THR A 136 -2.17 11.54 3.22
N LYS A 137 -1.91 12.12 2.04
CA LYS A 137 -2.66 11.83 0.81
C LYS A 137 -1.88 10.85 -0.06
N VAL A 138 -1.43 9.73 0.53
CA VAL A 138 -0.63 8.73 -0.18
C VAL A 138 -1.24 7.34 -0.07
N GLU A 139 -1.47 6.75 -1.23
CA GLU A 139 -1.77 5.33 -1.35
C GLU A 139 -0.47 4.54 -1.28
N LEU A 140 -0.13 4.04 -0.09
CA LEU A 140 1.14 3.34 0.15
C LEU A 140 1.02 1.84 -0.18
N PHE A 141 2.03 1.30 -0.88
CA PHE A 141 2.20 -0.14 -1.10
C PHE A 141 3.45 -0.64 -0.40
N GLY A 142 3.44 -1.90 0.05
CA GLY A 142 4.59 -2.50 0.69
C GLY A 142 4.60 -4.03 0.63
N GLY A 143 5.79 -4.61 0.63
CA GLY A 143 6.00 -6.05 0.72
C GLY A 143 7.46 -6.41 0.90
N THR A 144 7.70 -7.67 1.28
CA THR A 144 9.02 -8.26 1.42
C THR A 144 9.10 -9.59 0.68
N GLU A 145 10.31 -9.96 0.25
CA GLU A 145 10.56 -11.25 -0.38
C GLU A 145 11.97 -11.74 -0.03
N ALA A 146 12.22 -13.05 -0.05
CA ALA A 146 13.55 -13.60 0.22
C ALA A 146 13.93 -14.66 -0.81
N ILE A 147 15.02 -14.42 -1.54
CA ILE A 147 15.45 -15.25 -2.66
C ILE A 147 16.88 -15.75 -2.42
N VAL A 148 17.16 -16.98 -2.86
CA VAL A 148 18.51 -17.53 -2.87
C VAL A 148 19.04 -17.53 -4.31
N THR A 149 20.18 -16.88 -4.52
CA THR A 149 20.83 -16.79 -5.83
C THR A 149 21.31 -18.15 -6.34
N ALA A 150 21.27 -18.34 -7.66
CA ALA A 150 21.91 -19.45 -8.37
C ALA A 150 23.26 -19.01 -8.97
N GLU A 151 24.01 -19.96 -9.53
CA GLU A 151 25.25 -19.65 -10.26
C GLU A 151 24.95 -18.71 -11.43
N GLY A 152 25.42 -17.46 -11.33
CA GLY A 152 25.26 -16.45 -12.38
C GLY A 152 23.85 -15.92 -12.63
N ASN A 153 22.80 -16.45 -11.97
CA ASN A 153 21.41 -16.03 -12.20
C ASN A 153 20.46 -16.35 -11.01
N LEU A 154 19.15 -16.18 -11.20
CA LEU A 154 18.09 -16.72 -10.32
C LEU A 154 17.87 -18.21 -10.61
N ARG A 155 17.12 -18.89 -9.74
CA ARG A 155 16.75 -20.31 -9.93
C ARG A 155 15.51 -20.50 -10.80
N GLN A 156 14.66 -19.49 -10.85
CA GLN A 156 13.39 -19.43 -11.57
C GLN A 156 12.98 -17.96 -11.72
N ASP A 157 11.94 -17.68 -12.52
CA ASP A 157 11.28 -16.37 -12.49
C ASP A 157 10.74 -16.12 -11.08
N GLU A 158 11.15 -15.00 -10.48
CA GLU A 158 10.78 -14.62 -9.12
C GLU A 158 10.02 -13.29 -9.14
N TRP A 159 9.15 -13.10 -8.15
CA TRP A 159 8.33 -11.92 -8.01
C TRP A 159 8.49 -11.33 -6.62
N ILE A 160 8.73 -10.03 -6.55
CA ILE A 160 8.54 -9.27 -5.33
C ILE A 160 7.10 -8.78 -5.35
N GLU A 161 6.31 -9.22 -4.39
CA GLU A 161 4.89 -8.85 -4.31
C GLU A 161 4.72 -7.67 -3.35
N ILE A 162 4.05 -6.61 -3.82
CA ILE A 162 3.65 -5.48 -2.97
C ILE A 162 2.13 -5.38 -2.94
N GLY A 163 1.58 -5.15 -1.75
CA GLY A 163 0.16 -4.93 -1.52
C GLY A 163 -0.12 -3.58 -0.86
N PRO A 164 -1.35 -3.08 -0.93
CA PRO A 164 -1.74 -1.82 -0.30
C PRO A 164 -1.58 -1.88 1.22
N LYS A 165 -1.16 -0.76 1.81
CA LYS A 165 -0.91 -0.59 3.25
C LYS A 165 -1.71 0.56 3.86
N ALA A 166 -2.31 1.40 3.02
CA ALA A 166 -3.10 2.55 3.43
C ALA A 166 -4.58 2.38 3.08
N GLY A 167 -5.45 2.91 3.93
CA GLY A 167 -6.89 3.06 3.73
C GLY A 167 -7.32 4.50 4.01
N THR A 168 -8.56 4.85 3.69
CA THR A 168 -9.14 6.15 4.06
C THR A 168 -10.13 5.97 5.20
N ILE A 169 -10.27 7.04 5.98
CA ILE A 169 -11.31 7.13 6.99
C ILE A 169 -12.01 8.48 6.85
N THR A 170 -13.31 8.50 7.06
CA THR A 170 -14.12 9.71 7.05
C THR A 170 -14.99 9.70 8.31
N MET A 171 -15.02 10.82 9.02
CA MET A 171 -15.79 10.95 10.26
C MET A 171 -16.86 12.03 10.14
N ALA A 172 -18.04 11.74 10.66
CA ALA A 172 -19.14 12.69 10.73
C ALA A 172 -19.88 12.57 12.07
N THR A 173 -20.59 13.63 12.43
CA THR A 173 -21.52 13.63 13.56
C THR A 173 -22.95 13.75 13.09
N TYR A 174 -23.87 13.26 13.92
CA TYR A 174 -25.30 13.52 13.81
C TYR A 174 -25.84 14.04 15.14
N ASN A 175 -26.49 15.20 15.13
CA ASN A 175 -27.02 15.90 16.30
C ASN A 175 -25.97 16.34 17.34
N LEU A 176 -24.70 16.53 16.97
CA LEU A 176 -23.67 17.01 17.92
C LEU A 176 -24.09 18.33 18.60
N GLN A 177 -24.74 19.24 17.85
CA GLN A 177 -25.23 20.51 18.41
C GLN A 177 -26.20 20.31 19.59
N ARG A 178 -26.99 19.23 19.62
CA ARG A 178 -27.89 18.91 20.74
C ARG A 178 -27.11 18.63 22.02
N TYR A 179 -26.01 17.90 21.90
CA TYR A 179 -25.09 17.66 23.01
C TYR A 179 -24.49 18.98 23.50
N LEU A 180 -23.95 19.79 22.58
CA LEU A 180 -23.33 21.08 22.90
C LEU A 180 -24.30 22.02 23.63
N ASP A 181 -25.54 22.15 23.13
CA ASP A 181 -26.60 22.93 23.77
C ASP A 181 -26.90 22.44 25.19
N ARG A 182 -26.97 21.11 25.37
CA ARG A 182 -27.23 20.48 26.67
C ARG A 182 -26.12 20.75 27.68
N VAL A 183 -24.85 20.72 27.25
CA VAL A 183 -23.70 20.96 28.13
C VAL A 183 -23.30 22.44 28.22
N GLY A 184 -24.01 23.32 27.51
CA GLY A 184 -23.80 24.77 27.56
C GLY A 184 -22.53 25.23 26.85
N ILE A 185 -22.07 24.48 25.84
CA ILE A 185 -20.89 24.80 25.04
C ILE A 185 -21.34 25.51 23.76
N SER A 186 -20.85 26.72 23.55
CA SER A 186 -21.18 27.56 22.39
C SER A 186 -20.04 27.64 21.36
N ASP A 187 -19.00 26.82 21.53
CA ASP A 187 -17.85 26.79 20.62
C ASP A 187 -18.32 26.46 19.21
N LYS A 188 -17.62 27.02 18.23
CA LYS A 188 -17.94 26.87 16.80
C LYS A 188 -16.85 26.17 16.02
N GLU A 189 -15.84 25.65 16.71
CA GLU A 189 -14.76 24.91 16.10
C GLU A 189 -14.46 23.71 17.00
N PHE A 190 -14.54 22.52 16.40
CA PHE A 190 -14.26 21.25 17.05
C PHE A 190 -13.36 20.44 16.13
N TYR A 191 -12.70 19.45 16.70
CA TYR A 191 -11.82 18.54 16.00
C TYR A 191 -12.17 17.11 16.41
N LEU A 192 -12.43 16.26 15.42
CA LEU A 192 -12.44 14.81 15.60
C LEU A 192 -11.03 14.27 15.38
N ARG A 193 -10.59 13.42 16.29
CA ARG A 193 -9.28 12.75 16.22
C ARG A 193 -9.44 11.26 16.38
N LEU A 194 -8.57 10.53 15.67
CA LEU A 194 -8.37 9.11 15.86
C LEU A 194 -7.00 8.90 16.51
N ASN A 195 -7.05 8.32 17.70
CA ASN A 195 -5.86 7.87 18.41
C ASN A 195 -5.52 6.43 18.02
N ASP A 196 -4.32 6.00 18.38
CA ASP A 196 -3.78 4.65 18.16
C ASP A 196 -3.57 4.25 16.69
N THR A 197 -3.65 5.23 15.78
CA THR A 197 -3.28 5.04 14.38
C THR A 197 -1.80 4.72 14.22
N LYS A 198 -1.45 3.94 13.21
CA LYS A 198 -0.05 3.58 12.95
C LYS A 198 0.63 4.67 12.14
N GLY A 199 1.75 5.17 12.67
CA GLY A 199 2.52 6.26 12.06
C GLY A 199 3.49 5.84 10.97
N GLY A 200 3.66 4.54 10.71
CA GLY A 200 4.65 4.06 9.76
C GLY A 200 4.64 2.55 9.53
N LEU A 201 5.53 2.10 8.66
CA LEU A 201 5.82 0.70 8.38
C LEU A 201 7.25 0.35 8.81
N ASP A 202 7.44 -0.87 9.30
CA ASP A 202 8.75 -1.45 9.62
C ASP A 202 9.42 -2.09 8.39
N SER A 203 10.53 -2.79 8.65
CA SER A 203 11.32 -3.50 7.65
C SER A 203 10.65 -4.73 7.06
N GLU A 204 9.52 -5.17 7.61
CA GLU A 204 8.68 -6.25 7.10
C GLU A 204 7.44 -5.69 6.38
N ALA A 205 7.43 -4.39 6.08
CA ALA A 205 6.28 -3.67 5.53
C ALA A 205 5.00 -3.86 6.37
N THR A 206 5.18 -4.01 7.69
CA THR A 206 4.11 -4.18 8.67
C THR A 206 3.91 -2.86 9.44
N PRO A 207 2.67 -2.49 9.79
CA PRO A 207 2.43 -1.30 10.59
C PRO A 207 3.21 -1.31 11.91
N LEU A 208 3.92 -0.21 12.19
CA LEU A 208 4.69 -0.05 13.42
C LEU A 208 3.77 -0.06 14.64
N SER A 209 4.26 -0.59 15.76
CA SER A 209 3.56 -0.53 17.05
C SER A 209 3.53 0.88 17.65
N ALA A 210 4.40 1.79 17.19
CA ALA A 210 4.49 3.16 17.67
C ALA A 210 3.24 3.97 17.25
N GLU A 211 2.55 4.50 18.26
CA GLU A 211 1.35 5.32 18.15
C GLU A 211 1.67 6.64 17.41
N ALA A 212 0.92 6.91 16.36
CA ALA A 212 0.72 8.26 15.85
C ALA A 212 -0.72 8.67 16.12
N THR A 213 -0.96 9.96 16.32
CA THR A 213 -2.32 10.51 16.33
C THR A 213 -2.66 10.95 14.91
N LEU A 214 -3.75 10.43 14.36
CA LEU A 214 -4.38 10.96 13.16
C LEU A 214 -5.43 11.96 13.62
N ALA A 215 -5.16 13.25 13.54
CA ALA A 215 -6.24 14.23 13.50
C ALA A 215 -6.68 14.42 12.06
N GLN A 216 -7.99 14.43 11.87
CA GLN A 216 -8.58 14.90 10.63
C GLN A 216 -8.90 16.38 10.79
N ASP A 217 -8.47 17.19 9.82
CA ASP A 217 -8.92 18.58 9.75
C ASP A 217 -10.38 18.57 9.30
N GLY A 218 -11.28 19.15 10.08
CA GLY A 218 -12.67 19.28 9.68
C GLY A 218 -13.37 20.53 10.16
N GLY A 219 -14.64 20.64 9.78
CA GLY A 219 -15.39 21.87 9.95
C GLY A 219 -16.89 21.64 9.94
N TRP A 220 -17.62 22.65 10.40
CA TRP A 220 -19.08 22.64 10.40
C TRP A 220 -19.63 22.76 8.97
N GLY A 221 -20.53 21.86 8.61
CA GLY A 221 -21.23 21.91 7.35
C GLY A 221 -21.80 20.57 6.91
N ILE A 222 -22.48 20.60 5.77
CA ILE A 222 -22.99 19.40 5.12
C ILE A 222 -21.81 18.67 4.47
N PRO A 223 -21.66 17.34 4.61
CA PRO A 223 -20.65 16.61 3.86
C PRO A 223 -20.79 16.88 2.37
N LYS A 224 -19.69 17.19 1.67
CA LYS A 224 -19.74 17.59 0.25
C LYS A 224 -19.98 16.42 -0.73
N SER A 225 -20.08 15.19 -0.25
CA SER A 225 -20.25 14.01 -1.10
C SER A 225 -21.71 13.56 -1.16
N ASP A 226 -22.15 13.20 -2.38
CA ASP A 226 -23.46 12.61 -2.65
C ASP A 226 -23.69 11.30 -1.87
N ALA A 227 -22.61 10.62 -1.43
CA ALA A 227 -22.65 9.46 -0.54
C ALA A 227 -23.50 9.71 0.71
N TYR A 228 -23.51 10.94 1.21
CA TYR A 228 -24.10 11.29 2.49
C TYR A 228 -25.53 11.81 2.38
N SER A 229 -26.06 11.90 1.15
CA SER A 229 -27.37 12.51 0.87
C SER A 229 -28.54 11.78 1.54
N ALA A 230 -28.43 10.47 1.79
CA ALA A 230 -29.45 9.67 2.47
C ALA A 230 -29.55 9.95 3.98
N LEU A 231 -28.51 10.52 4.60
CA LEU A 231 -28.44 10.75 6.04
C LEU A 231 -29.08 12.08 6.50
N ASN A 232 -29.60 12.89 5.57
CA ASN A 232 -30.28 14.17 5.84
C ASN A 232 -29.49 15.13 6.75
N PHE A 233 -28.16 15.19 6.61
CA PHE A 233 -27.33 16.11 7.38
C PHE A 233 -27.78 17.57 7.22
N THR A 234 -27.68 18.33 8.31
CA THR A 234 -27.94 19.78 8.31
C THR A 234 -26.63 20.56 8.37
N ALA A 235 -26.69 21.88 8.24
CA ALA A 235 -25.49 22.73 8.37
C ALA A 235 -24.92 22.76 9.80
N ASP A 236 -25.65 22.21 10.77
CA ASP A 236 -25.29 22.15 12.19
C ASP A 236 -24.61 20.83 12.56
N GLU A 237 -23.95 20.18 11.59
CA GLU A 237 -23.21 18.93 11.78
C GLU A 237 -21.72 19.14 11.54
N TRP A 238 -20.91 18.49 12.36
CA TRP A 238 -19.46 18.48 12.16
C TRP A 238 -19.11 17.32 11.25
N VAL A 239 -18.33 17.62 10.22
CA VAL A 239 -17.95 16.63 9.21
C VAL A 239 -16.48 16.83 8.85
N SER A 240 -15.74 15.73 8.74
CA SER A 240 -14.44 15.77 8.07
C SER A 240 -14.71 16.04 6.58
N PRO A 241 -14.30 17.19 6.01
CA PRO A 241 -14.99 17.79 4.87
C PRO A 241 -14.86 16.94 3.60
N GLU A 242 -13.86 16.06 3.53
CA GLU A 242 -13.54 15.22 2.36
C GLU A 242 -12.91 13.88 2.80
N VAL A 243 -13.09 12.85 1.96
CA VAL A 243 -12.69 11.42 2.11
C VAL A 243 -11.17 11.22 1.97
N GLU A 244 -10.36 12.25 2.26
CA GLU A 244 -9.01 12.36 1.72
C GLU A 244 -7.88 12.09 2.71
N ASP A 245 -8.18 11.79 3.97
CA ASP A 245 -7.16 11.48 4.96
C ASP A 245 -6.85 9.98 4.93
N TYR A 246 -5.67 9.63 4.40
CA TYR A 246 -5.18 8.26 4.40
C TYR A 246 -4.43 8.01 5.70
N GLY A 247 -4.65 6.82 6.26
CA GLY A 247 -3.82 6.28 7.32
C GLY A 247 -3.31 4.89 6.98
N ILE A 248 -2.29 4.45 7.71
CA ILE A 248 -1.79 3.08 7.61
C ILE A 248 -2.80 2.14 8.30
N ALA A 249 -2.89 0.92 7.79
CA ALA A 249 -3.71 -0.14 8.36
C ALA A 249 -3.59 -0.20 9.89
N SER A 250 -4.72 0.01 10.57
CA SER A 250 -4.79 0.14 12.02
C SER A 250 -6.12 -0.41 12.54
N LYS A 251 -6.16 -0.95 13.75
CA LYS A 251 -7.34 -1.51 14.41
C LYS A 251 -7.45 -0.96 15.83
N ASP A 252 -8.58 -1.19 16.49
CA ASP A 252 -8.84 -0.76 17.86
C ASP A 252 -8.69 0.77 18.04
N LEU A 253 -9.09 1.55 17.01
CA LEU A 253 -8.87 2.99 16.99
C LEU A 253 -9.84 3.71 17.93
N LYS A 254 -9.33 4.71 18.65
CA LYS A 254 -10.14 5.50 19.59
C LYS A 254 -10.52 6.85 18.98
N ALA A 255 -11.80 7.17 18.98
CA ALA A 255 -12.28 8.47 18.58
C ALA A 255 -12.31 9.44 19.77
N LEU A 256 -11.95 10.69 19.49
CA LEU A 256 -11.86 11.78 20.45
C LEU A 256 -12.49 13.03 19.84
N ILE A 257 -13.32 13.73 20.61
CA ILE A 257 -13.85 15.06 20.25
C ILE A 257 -13.20 16.11 21.13
N ARG A 258 -12.63 17.14 20.51
CA ARG A 258 -12.11 18.30 21.24
C ARG A 258 -12.70 19.61 20.72
N THR A 259 -12.90 20.55 21.61
CA THR A 259 -13.10 21.97 21.28
C THR A 259 -11.80 22.57 20.74
N ALA A 260 -11.91 23.71 20.05
CA ALA A 260 -10.73 24.39 19.52
C ALA A 260 -9.78 24.95 20.58
N ASP A 261 -10.25 25.22 21.80
CA ASP A 261 -9.42 25.61 22.93
C ASP A 261 -8.75 24.41 23.63
N GLY A 262 -8.97 23.19 23.13
CA GLY A 262 -8.27 21.97 23.52
C GLY A 262 -8.95 21.15 24.62
N ASN A 263 -10.16 21.52 25.04
CA ASN A 263 -10.93 20.72 25.98
C ASN A 263 -11.44 19.44 25.32
N VAL A 264 -11.21 18.31 25.99
CA VAL A 264 -11.79 17.02 25.62
C VAL A 264 -13.27 17.02 25.99
N LEU A 265 -14.12 16.80 24.99
CA LEU A 265 -15.55 16.66 25.22
C LEU A 265 -15.95 15.21 25.53
N ASP A 266 -15.34 14.29 24.81
CA ASP A 266 -15.53 12.86 25.00
C ASP A 266 -14.30 12.11 24.47
N GLU A 267 -13.92 11.06 25.17
CA GLU A 267 -12.84 10.13 24.84
C GLU A 267 -13.43 8.72 24.91
N ASP A 268 -13.10 7.87 23.94
CA ASP A 268 -13.54 6.46 23.91
C ASP A 268 -15.04 6.27 23.58
N MET A 269 -15.53 6.95 22.52
CA MET A 269 -16.89 6.80 21.96
C MET A 269 -17.12 5.43 21.27
N PHE A 270 -17.23 4.37 22.07
CA PHE A 270 -17.24 2.96 21.63
C PHE A 270 -18.60 2.24 21.69
N ASP A 271 -19.71 2.95 21.91
CA ASP A 271 -21.03 2.29 21.92
C ASP A 271 -21.44 1.96 20.48
N TYR A 272 -20.85 0.90 19.93
CA TYR A 272 -21.06 0.45 18.56
C TYR A 272 -22.46 -0.11 18.39
N VAL A 273 -23.23 0.49 17.49
CA VAL A 273 -24.60 0.02 17.18
C VAL A 273 -24.56 -1.26 16.34
N ASP A 274 -23.56 -1.40 15.45
CA ASP A 274 -23.53 -2.43 14.40
C ASP A 274 -22.37 -3.44 14.55
N GLU A 275 -21.82 -3.62 15.76
CA GLU A 275 -20.66 -4.52 16.09
C GLU A 275 -19.35 -4.24 15.33
N ALA A 276 -19.32 -3.31 14.38
CA ALA A 276 -18.13 -2.93 13.63
C ALA A 276 -17.29 -1.88 14.37
N GLU A 277 -16.04 -2.22 14.66
CA GLU A 277 -15.06 -1.33 15.29
C GLU A 277 -14.47 -0.33 14.29
N ILE A 278 -13.92 0.78 14.81
CA ILE A 278 -13.21 1.75 13.98
C ILE A 278 -11.84 1.18 13.61
N GLU A 279 -11.63 0.92 12.33
CA GLU A 279 -10.36 0.49 11.77
C GLU A 279 -10.03 1.23 10.47
N ILE A 280 -8.74 1.31 10.15
CA ILE A 280 -8.28 1.73 8.82
C ILE A 280 -7.93 0.46 8.05
N VAL A 281 -8.70 0.19 6.99
CA VAL A 281 -8.52 -1.01 6.17
C VAL A 281 -7.91 -0.65 4.83
N PRO A 282 -6.82 -1.34 4.40
CA PRO A 282 -6.23 -1.09 3.09
C PRO A 282 -7.24 -1.17 1.95
N GLU A 283 -7.09 -0.31 0.94
CA GLU A 283 -7.99 -0.19 -0.22
C GLU A 283 -9.47 0.08 0.07
N LYS A 284 -9.79 0.48 1.31
CA LYS A 284 -11.17 0.75 1.70
C LYS A 284 -11.30 2.14 2.29
N ASP A 285 -12.53 2.64 2.21
CA ASP A 285 -13.02 3.80 2.89
C ASP A 285 -13.84 3.38 4.10
N THR A 286 -13.43 3.83 5.27
CA THR A 286 -14.16 3.60 6.53
C THR A 286 -14.92 4.87 6.88
N PHE A 287 -16.24 4.81 6.85
CA PHE A 287 -17.09 5.88 7.31
C PHE A 287 -17.51 5.64 8.76
N VAL A 288 -17.30 6.63 9.62
CA VAL A 288 -17.67 6.60 11.04
C VAL A 288 -18.67 7.71 11.31
N LEU A 289 -19.84 7.35 11.82
CA LEU A 289 -20.88 8.28 12.24
C LEU A 289 -21.05 8.22 13.76
N PHE A 290 -20.84 9.35 14.43
CA PHE A 290 -21.13 9.52 15.85
C PHE A 290 -22.52 10.14 16.02
N GLU A 291 -23.42 9.47 16.76
CA GLU A 291 -24.82 9.88 16.85
C GLU A 291 -25.21 10.33 18.26
N TRP A 292 -25.93 11.45 18.34
CA TRP A 292 -26.63 11.91 19.53
C TRP A 292 -28.14 11.93 19.31
N GLY A 293 -28.89 11.64 20.37
CA GLY A 293 -30.34 11.75 20.38
C GLY A 293 -30.80 13.20 20.36
N ASP A 294 -32.09 13.41 20.14
CA ASP A 294 -32.70 14.76 20.18
C ASP A 294 -32.54 15.45 21.55
N ASP A 295 -32.30 14.67 22.61
CA ASP A 295 -32.02 15.14 23.97
C ASP A 295 -30.53 15.43 24.22
N GLY A 296 -29.66 15.25 23.22
CA GLY A 296 -28.22 15.43 23.33
C GLY A 296 -27.52 14.35 24.15
N VAL A 297 -28.14 13.19 24.37
CA VAL A 297 -27.48 11.99 24.91
C VAL A 297 -26.81 11.25 23.76
N TYR A 298 -25.57 10.80 23.95
CA TYR A 298 -24.87 9.99 22.97
C TYR A 298 -25.60 8.64 22.79
N VAL A 299 -25.88 8.29 21.53
CA VAL A 299 -26.65 7.09 21.15
C VAL A 299 -25.72 5.97 20.73
N GLY A 300 -24.62 6.30 20.06
CA GLY A 300 -23.63 5.32 19.65
C GLY A 300 -22.79 5.75 18.46
N THR A 301 -21.91 4.84 18.04
CA THR A 301 -21.09 4.94 16.83
C THR A 301 -21.58 3.92 15.81
N ARG A 302 -21.75 4.35 14.57
CA ARG A 302 -21.94 3.45 13.43
C ARG A 302 -20.74 3.48 12.50
N VAL A 303 -20.36 2.31 12.00
CA VAL A 303 -19.19 2.15 11.14
C VAL A 303 -19.58 1.40 9.87
N ILE A 304 -19.25 1.96 8.71
CA ILE A 304 -19.42 1.33 7.40
C ILE A 304 -18.07 1.30 6.69
N ILE A 305 -17.67 0.12 6.20
CA ILE A 305 -16.42 -0.06 5.47
C ILE A 305 -16.73 -0.44 4.02
N ARG A 306 -16.28 0.36 3.05
CA ARG A 306 -16.56 0.19 1.61
C ARG A 306 -15.27 0.13 0.80
N PRO A 307 -15.22 -0.56 -0.36
CA PRO A 307 -14.05 -0.49 -1.23
C PRO A 307 -13.81 0.95 -1.73
N TRP A 308 -12.56 1.29 -1.99
CA TRP A 308 -12.22 2.59 -2.60
C TRP A 308 -12.93 2.81 -3.93
N GLY A 309 -13.40 4.04 -4.15
CA GLY A 309 -14.15 4.44 -5.35
C GLY A 309 -15.67 4.20 -5.27
N TYR A 310 -16.18 3.58 -4.20
CA TYR A 310 -17.64 3.40 -3.97
C TYR A 310 -18.30 4.59 -3.24
N VAL A 311 -17.66 5.77 -3.29
CA VAL A 311 -18.17 7.00 -2.65
C VAL A 311 -19.44 7.52 -3.37
N GLU A 312 -19.82 6.98 -4.53
CA GLU A 312 -21.04 7.38 -5.24
C GLU A 312 -22.32 6.73 -4.71
N ASP A 313 -22.22 5.62 -3.97
CA ASP A 313 -23.40 4.97 -3.39
C ASP A 313 -23.84 5.67 -2.09
N PRO A 314 -25.16 5.91 -1.90
CA PRO A 314 -25.69 6.45 -0.66
C PRO A 314 -25.32 5.56 0.53
N ILE A 315 -24.89 6.18 1.63
CA ILE A 315 -24.71 5.54 2.92
C ILE A 315 -26.08 5.43 3.58
N GLU A 316 -26.52 4.21 3.84
CA GLU A 316 -27.77 3.89 4.52
C GLU A 316 -27.48 3.13 5.82
N PHE A 317 -28.19 3.47 6.89
CA PHE A 317 -28.08 2.93 8.25
C PHE A 317 -29.45 2.53 8.80
#